data_AF-A0A3C1BNE8-F1
#
_entry.id   AF-A0A3C1BNE8-F1
#
_cell.length_a   1.000
_cell.length_b   1.000
_cell.length_c   1.000
_cell.angle_alpha   90.00
_cell.angle_beta   90.00
_cell.angle_gamma   90.00
#
_symmetry.space_group_name_H-M   'P 1'
#
loop_
_entity.id
_entity.type
_entity.pdbx_description
1 polymer ?
#
loop_
_entity_poly.entity_id
_entity_poly.type
_entity_poly.pdbx_seq_one_letter_code
_entity_poly.pdbx_strand_id
1 'polypeptide(L)' 'PPPPPADKGRPVRLRYITQAKSRPPTFVTFSSRGHAVPESYQRYLVNALRETFELAG' A
#
# COMPACT_ATOMS: atom_id res chain seq x y z
N PRO A 1 -11.39 -3.58 6.33
CA PRO A 1 -9.93 -3.44 6.13
C PRO A 1 -9.24 -4.75 6.56
N PRO A 2 -8.24 -5.24 5.81
CA PRO A 2 -7.45 -6.39 6.22
C PRO A 2 -6.74 -6.14 7.57
N PRO A 3 -6.41 -7.19 8.34
CA PRO A 3 -5.71 -7.03 9.60
C PRO A 3 -4.37 -6.31 9.38
N PRO A 4 -3.92 -5.48 10.34
CA PRO A 4 -2.68 -4.74 10.19
C PRO A 4 -1.52 -5.71 9.97
N PRO A 5 -0.70 -5.51 8.92
CA PRO A 5 0.35 -6.43 8.57
C PRO A 5 1.34 -6.50 9.73
N ALA A 6 1.62 -7.71 10.16
CA ALA A 6 2.59 -8.01 11.19
C ALA A 6 3.49 -9.13 10.70
N ASP A 7 4.77 -9.02 11.00
CA ASP A 7 5.75 -10.07 10.74
C ASP A 7 6.39 -10.44 12.08
N LYS A 8 6.38 -11.72 12.42
CA LYS A 8 6.90 -12.27 13.68
C LYS A 8 6.44 -11.47 14.92
N GLY A 9 5.16 -11.11 14.99
CA GLY A 9 4.56 -10.39 16.12
C GLY A 9 4.89 -8.89 16.22
N ARG A 10 5.72 -8.35 15.33
CA ARG A 10 5.97 -6.91 15.25
C ARG A 10 5.05 -6.30 14.18
N PRO A 11 4.44 -5.12 14.40
CA PRO A 11 3.64 -4.45 13.38
C PRO A 11 4.51 -3.89 12.24
N VAL A 12 3.99 -3.93 11.01
CA VAL A 12 4.58 -3.28 9.84
C VAL A 12 4.04 -1.85 9.76
N ARG A 13 4.89 -0.89 10.09
CA ARG A 13 4.57 0.54 9.96
C ARG A 13 4.71 0.99 8.51
N LEU A 14 3.63 1.41 7.88
CA LEU A 14 3.66 2.22 6.65
C LEU A 14 4.08 3.64 7.04
N ARG A 15 5.16 4.15 6.45
CA ARG A 15 5.75 5.44 6.82
C ARG A 15 5.26 6.56 5.91
N TYR A 16 5.42 6.36 4.60
CA TYR A 16 4.99 7.33 3.60
C TYR A 16 4.75 6.62 2.26
N ILE A 17 4.00 7.28 1.39
CA ILE A 17 3.70 6.86 0.03
C ILE A 17 4.06 7.99 -0.92
N THR A 18 4.58 7.66 -2.10
CA THR A 18 4.88 8.63 -3.15
C THR A 18 4.39 8.14 -4.49
N GLN A 19 4.02 9.05 -5.38
CA GLN A 19 3.67 8.74 -6.76
C GLN A 19 4.94 8.76 -7.61
N ALA A 20 5.41 7.58 -8.02
CA ALA A 20 6.63 7.42 -8.81
C ALA A 20 6.42 7.72 -10.30
N LYS A 21 5.21 7.48 -10.82
CA LYS A 21 4.85 7.73 -12.22
C LYS A 21 3.41 8.22 -12.35
N SER A 22 3.17 9.08 -13.33
CA SER A 22 1.85 9.64 -13.63
C SER A 22 1.03 8.80 -14.62
N ARG A 23 1.68 8.14 -15.59
CA ARG A 23 1.01 7.31 -16.61
C ARG A 23 1.74 5.98 -16.82
N PRO A 24 1.16 4.83 -16.43
CA PRO A 24 -0.01 4.70 -15.57
C PRO A 24 0.28 5.22 -14.14
N PRO A 25 -0.73 5.68 -13.38
CA PRO A 25 -0.54 6.09 -11.98
C PRO A 25 0.12 4.98 -11.17
N THR A 26 1.36 5.23 -10.71
CA THR A 26 2.17 4.25 -9.98
C THR A 26 2.59 4.83 -8.65
N PHE A 27 2.29 4.10 -7.58
CA PHE A 27 2.62 4.50 -6.21
C PHE A 27 3.65 3.56 -5.60
N VAL A 28 4.55 4.11 -4.80
CA VAL A 28 5.54 3.35 -4.03
C VAL A 28 5.34 3.68 -2.56
N THR A 29 5.13 2.65 -1.75
CA THR A 29 4.92 2.78 -0.31
C THR A 29 6.17 2.32 0.44
N PHE A 30 6.65 3.15 1.35
CA PHE A 30 7.78 2.85 2.21
C PHE A 30 7.28 2.37 3.55
N SER A 31 7.73 1.19 3.98
CA SER A 31 7.35 0.62 5.26
C SER A 31 8.58 0.13 6.03
N SER A 32 8.42 -0.03 7.34
CA SER A 32 9.46 -0.60 8.21
C SER A 32 9.93 -1.99 7.76
N ARG A 33 9.06 -2.78 7.13
CA ARG A 33 9.35 -4.11 6.57
C ARG A 33 8.47 -4.33 5.34
N GLY A 34 8.96 -3.89 4.18
CA GLY A 34 8.21 -3.96 2.91
C GLY A 34 7.80 -5.37 2.54
N HIS A 35 8.71 -6.34 2.70
CA HIS A 35 8.48 -7.76 2.38
C HIS A 35 7.37 -8.41 3.23
N ALA A 36 7.05 -7.82 4.38
CA ALA A 36 6.06 -8.34 5.31
C ALA A 36 4.64 -7.79 5.04
N VAL A 37 4.44 -7.01 3.98
CA VAL A 37 3.12 -6.53 3.58
C VAL A 37 2.47 -7.57 2.66
N PRO A 38 1.42 -8.29 3.11
CA PRO A 38 0.75 -9.29 2.30
C PRO A 38 0.12 -8.67 1.06
N GLU A 39 0.03 -9.44 -0.02
CA GLU A 39 -0.59 -9.00 -1.28
C GLU A 39 -2.03 -8.52 -1.08
N SER A 40 -2.79 -9.17 -0.19
CA SER A 40 -4.15 -8.73 0.16
C SER A 40 -4.21 -7.31 0.73
N TYR A 41 -3.22 -6.92 1.52
CA TYR A 41 -3.11 -5.56 2.06
C TYR A 41 -2.70 -4.57 0.96
N GLN A 42 -1.83 -4.99 0.03
CA GLN A 42 -1.47 -4.18 -1.13
C GLN A 42 -2.69 -3.91 -2.02
N ARG A 43 -3.50 -4.93 -2.32
CA ARG A 43 -4.76 -4.77 -3.08
C ARG A 43 -5.75 -3.85 -2.39
N TYR A 44 -5.87 -3.96 -1.06
CA TYR A 44 -6.69 -3.03 -0.27
C TYR A 44 -6.23 -1.57 -0.44
N LEU A 45 -4.93 -1.29 -0.32
CA LEU A 45 -4.38 0.05 -0.51
C LEU A 45 -4.61 0.55 -1.95
N VAL A 46 -4.40 -0.31 -2.95
CA VAL A 46 -4.63 0.04 -4.36
C VAL A 46 -6.09 0.41 -4.62
N ASN A 47 -7.05 -0.38 -4.11
CA ASN A 47 -8.47 -0.09 -4.27
C ASN A 47 -8.86 1.19 -3.54
N ALA A 48 -8.36 1.40 -2.32
CA ALA A 48 -8.60 2.64 -1.59
C ALA A 48 -8.05 3.88 -2.32
N LEU A 49 -6.86 3.80 -2.91
CA LEU A 49 -6.29 4.88 -3.72
C LEU A 49 -7.11 5.14 -4.99
N ARG A 50 -7.60 4.08 -5.65
CA ARG A 50 -8.48 4.20 -6.82
C ARG A 50 -9.79 4.91 -6.49
N GLU A 51 -10.42 4.52 -5.38
CA GLU A 51 -11.67 5.12 -4.91
C GLU A 51 -11.47 6.57 -4.45
N THR A 52 -10.42 6.84 -3.68
CA THR A 52 -10.19 8.18 -3.09
C THR A 52 -9.82 9.23 -4.12
N PHE A 53 -9.04 8.84 -5.14
CA PHE A 53 -8.54 9.76 -6.17
C PHE A 53 -9.22 9.58 -7.52
N GLU A 54 -10.33 8.83 -7.57
CA GLU A 54 -11.09 8.52 -8.79
C GLU A 54 -10.17 8.08 -9.95
N LEU A 55 -9.15 7.27 -9.63
CA LEU A 55 -8.17 6.79 -10.60
C LEU A 55 -8.84 5.71 -11.46
N ALA A 56 -9.57 6.18 -12.47
CA ALA A 56 -10.06 5.35 -13.55
C ALA A 56 -8.85 4.79 -14.31
N GLY A 57 -8.89 3.48 -14.55
CA GLY A 57 -8.06 2.81 -15.54
C GLY A 57 -8.77 2.86 -16.88
#